data_AF-A0A7Y3HCI4-F1
#
_entry.id   AF-A0A7Y3HCI4-F1
#
_cell.length_a   1.000
_cell.length_b   1.000
_cell.length_c   1.000
_cell.angle_alpha   90.00
_cell.angle_beta   90.00
_cell.angle_gamma   90.00
#
_symmetry.space_group_name_H-M   'P 1'
#
loop_
_entity.id
_entity.type
_entity.pdbx_description
1 polymer ?
#
loop_
_entity_poly.entity_id
_entity_poly.type
_entity_poly.pdbx_seq_one_letter_code
_entity_poly.pdbx_strand_id
1 'polypeptide(L)'
;PGFISKAENGKWYPTVSFYLRNGPNALIDRKDRSGSIRRIAELGRRAQELGHSVLIYPEGTRARDGRLKPYKTAGTLALMEAAPDLAVVPVAVDGGWIAMRHNFLPVPFGTRLRMRIGEPIPRTEGEDREAIIQEARRFADQALTEWRGIEA
;
A
#
# COMPACT_ATOMS: atom_id res chain seq x y z
N PRO A 1 -12.40 -0.49 2.72
CA PRO A 1 -11.22 -0.86 1.92
C PRO A 1 -10.57 -2.10 2.51
N GLY A 2 -10.13 -3.03 1.68
CA GLY A 2 -9.33 -4.17 2.13
C GLY A 2 -7.85 -3.79 2.29
N PHE A 3 -7.20 -4.35 3.30
CA PHE A 3 -5.80 -4.09 3.60
C PHE A 3 -4.96 -5.36 3.58
N ILE A 4 -3.70 -5.21 3.17
CA ILE A 4 -2.68 -6.23 3.31
C ILE A 4 -1.89 -5.93 4.58
N SER A 5 -2.02 -6.79 5.58
CA SER A 5 -1.41 -6.59 6.91
C SER A 5 -0.67 -7.84 7.37
N LYS A 6 0.27 -7.67 8.29
CA LYS A 6 0.96 -8.82 8.88
C LYS A 6 -0.01 -9.65 9.73
N ALA A 7 0.14 -10.96 9.69
CA ALA A 7 -0.59 -11.87 10.59
C ALA A 7 -0.40 -11.54 12.09
N GLU A 8 0.78 -11.02 12.46
CA GLU A 8 1.10 -10.55 13.83
C GLU A 8 0.17 -9.44 14.31
N ASN A 9 -0.28 -8.55 13.42
CA ASN A 9 -1.12 -7.40 13.76
C ASN A 9 -2.56 -7.81 14.10
N GLY A 10 -2.96 -9.03 13.77
CA GLY A 10 -4.29 -9.58 14.09
C GLY A 10 -4.45 -10.10 15.51
N LYS A 11 -3.46 -9.91 16.40
CA LYS A 11 -3.42 -10.55 17.73
C LYS A 11 -3.72 -9.63 18.92
N TRP A 12 -3.16 -8.43 18.96
CA TRP A 12 -3.03 -7.69 20.22
C TRP A 12 -4.00 -6.53 20.45
N TYR A 13 -4.47 -5.86 19.40
CA TYR A 13 -5.34 -4.69 19.54
C TYR A 13 -6.80 -5.10 19.27
N PRO A 14 -7.68 -5.23 20.26
CA PRO A 14 -8.96 -5.93 20.12
C PRO A 14 -9.78 -5.49 18.89
N THR A 15 -9.97 -4.19 18.71
CA THR A 15 -10.72 -3.61 17.59
C THR A 15 -10.04 -3.82 16.25
N VAL A 16 -8.73 -3.54 16.18
CA VAL A 16 -7.94 -3.66 14.94
C VAL A 16 -7.83 -5.13 14.52
N SER A 17 -7.55 -6.01 15.48
CA SER A 17 -7.50 -7.46 15.31
C SER A 17 -8.84 -8.03 14.87
N PHE A 18 -9.96 -7.53 15.39
CA PHE A 18 -11.29 -7.96 14.97
C PHE A 18 -11.56 -7.55 13.51
N TYR A 19 -11.28 -6.30 13.14
CA TYR A 19 -11.44 -5.82 11.77
C TYR A 19 -10.52 -6.56 10.79
N LEU A 20 -9.25 -6.76 11.14
CA LEU A 20 -8.29 -7.46 10.29
C LEU A 20 -8.64 -8.94 10.07
N ARG A 21 -9.32 -9.59 11.03
CA ARG A 21 -9.72 -11.00 10.91
C ARG A 21 -11.07 -11.21 10.23
N ASN A 22 -12.03 -10.31 10.45
CA ASN A 22 -13.40 -10.46 9.96
C ASN A 22 -13.71 -9.58 8.74
N GLY A 23 -12.89 -8.56 8.46
CA GLY A 23 -13.01 -7.71 7.30
C GLY A 23 -12.35 -8.30 6.05
N PRO A 24 -12.47 -7.61 4.89
CA PRO A 24 -11.88 -8.03 3.63
C PRO A 24 -10.37 -7.75 3.61
N ASN A 25 -9.59 -8.40 4.47
CA ASN A 25 -8.16 -8.14 4.63
C ASN A 25 -7.33 -9.39 4.33
N ALA A 26 -6.14 -9.19 3.78
CA ALA A 26 -5.15 -10.26 3.59
C ALA A 26 -4.12 -10.22 4.73
N LEU A 27 -4.18 -11.22 5.61
CA LEU A 27 -3.18 -11.42 6.66
C LEU A 27 -2.00 -12.24 6.11
N ILE A 28 -0.89 -11.57 5.84
CA ILE A 28 0.30 -12.16 5.23
C ILE A 28 1.36 -12.54 6.26
N ASP A 29 2.11 -13.61 5.98
CA ASP A 29 3.29 -14.03 6.73
C ASP A 29 4.53 -13.85 5.86
N ARG A 30 5.49 -13.07 6.36
CA ARG A 30 6.74 -12.78 5.62
C ARG A 30 7.62 -14.01 5.44
N LYS A 31 7.44 -15.05 6.25
CA LYS A 31 8.16 -16.32 6.13
C LYS A 31 7.54 -17.23 5.06
N ASP A 32 6.23 -17.13 4.84
CA ASP A 32 5.51 -17.87 3.80
C ASP A 32 5.13 -16.93 2.63
N ARG A 33 6.09 -16.78 1.71
CA ARG A 33 5.89 -15.96 0.50
C ARG A 33 4.75 -16.51 -0.37
N SER A 34 4.66 -17.83 -0.50
CA SER A 34 3.69 -18.49 -1.38
C SER A 34 2.25 -18.29 -0.87
N GLY A 35 2.02 -18.52 0.42
CA GLY A 35 0.71 -18.33 1.02
C GLY A 35 0.33 -16.87 1.16
N SER A 36 1.30 -15.97 1.30
CA SER A 36 1.04 -14.53 1.24
C SER A 36 0.53 -14.10 -0.14
N ILE A 37 1.14 -14.58 -1.23
CA ILE A 37 0.68 -14.31 -2.59
C ILE A 37 -0.74 -14.86 -2.80
N ARG A 38 -1.00 -16.11 -2.37
CA ARG A 38 -2.35 -16.71 -2.47
C ARG A 38 -3.42 -15.86 -1.77
N ARG A 39 -3.15 -15.41 -0.53
CA ARG A 39 -4.08 -14.56 0.22
C ARG A 39 -4.31 -13.19 -0.41
N ILE A 40 -3.28 -12.61 -1.04
CA ILE A 40 -3.42 -11.35 -1.77
C ILE A 40 -4.29 -11.56 -3.02
N ALA A 41 -4.12 -12.66 -3.75
CA ALA A 41 -4.96 -12.98 -4.89
C ALA A 41 -6.42 -13.25 -4.47
N GLU A 42 -6.65 -13.94 -3.35
CA GLU A 42 -8.00 -14.10 -2.77
C GLU A 42 -8.65 -12.76 -2.43
N LEU A 43 -7.88 -11.83 -1.83
CA LEU A 43 -8.35 -10.48 -1.57
C LEU A 43 -8.70 -9.74 -2.87
N GLY A 44 -7.89 -9.88 -3.92
CA GLY A 44 -8.16 -9.30 -5.24
C GLY A 44 -9.46 -9.82 -5.85
N ARG A 45 -9.66 -11.14 -5.88
CA ARG A 45 -10.92 -11.74 -6.38
C ARG A 45 -12.13 -11.20 -5.63
N ARG A 46 -12.04 -11.12 -4.30
CA ARG A 46 -13.14 -10.61 -3.48
C ARG A 46 -13.40 -9.12 -3.69
N ALA A 47 -12.35 -8.34 -3.95
CA ALA A 47 -12.46 -6.93 -4.27
C ALA A 47 -13.15 -6.71 -5.62
N GLN A 48 -12.81 -7.53 -6.61
CA GLN A 48 -13.43 -7.56 -7.93
C GLN A 48 -14.93 -7.91 -7.83
N GLU A 49 -15.26 -9.00 -7.13
CA GLU A 49 -16.64 -9.47 -6.96
C GLU A 49 -17.54 -8.45 -6.25
N LEU A 50 -17.00 -7.77 -5.23
CA LEU A 50 -17.77 -6.86 -4.37
C LEU A 50 -17.62 -5.38 -4.78
N GLY A 51 -16.79 -5.05 -5.75
CA GLY A 51 -16.49 -3.66 -6.14
C GLY A 51 -15.83 -2.84 -5.01
N HIS A 52 -15.08 -3.47 -4.12
CA HIS A 52 -14.45 -2.79 -2.98
C HIS A 52 -13.00 -2.40 -3.27
N SER A 53 -12.56 -1.26 -2.73
CA SER A 53 -11.16 -0.83 -2.88
C SER A 53 -10.20 -1.64 -2.01
N VAL A 54 -8.99 -1.88 -2.53
CA VAL A 54 -7.88 -2.54 -1.80
C VAL A 54 -6.69 -1.60 -1.78
N LEU A 55 -6.04 -1.51 -0.62
CA LEU A 55 -4.84 -0.71 -0.43
C LEU A 55 -3.62 -1.60 -0.23
N ILE A 56 -2.58 -1.37 -1.03
CA ILE A 56 -1.29 -2.06 -0.95
C ILE A 56 -0.15 -1.05 -0.83
N TYR A 57 0.81 -1.35 0.06
CA TYR A 57 2.09 -0.64 0.14
C TYR A 57 3.18 -1.51 -0.50
N PRO A 58 3.58 -1.25 -1.75
CA PRO A 58 4.49 -2.12 -2.49
C PRO A 58 5.89 -2.20 -1.88
N GLU A 59 6.32 -1.21 -1.10
CA GLU A 59 7.58 -1.26 -0.32
C GLU A 59 7.56 -2.35 0.79
N GLY A 60 6.37 -2.72 1.26
CA GLY A 60 6.14 -3.71 2.31
C GLY A 60 6.61 -3.32 3.71
N THR A 61 7.28 -2.17 3.87
CA THR A 61 7.71 -1.61 5.17
C THR A 61 7.77 -0.10 5.09
N ARG A 62 7.43 0.57 6.19
CA ARG A 62 7.60 2.02 6.33
C ARG A 62 9.07 2.44 6.12
N ALA A 63 9.28 3.59 5.48
CA ALA A 63 10.56 4.29 5.47
C ALA A 63 10.89 4.84 6.86
N ARG A 64 12.17 4.81 7.25
CA ARG A 64 12.65 5.36 8.55
C ARG A 64 13.34 6.71 8.39
N ASP A 65 13.83 6.98 7.19
CA ASP A 65 14.59 8.15 6.77
C ASP A 65 13.80 8.99 5.73
N GLY A 66 12.54 8.62 5.48
CA GLY A 66 11.70 9.26 4.47
C GLY A 66 12.05 8.91 3.02
N ARG A 67 13.05 8.07 2.75
CA ARG A 67 13.40 7.69 1.38
C ARG A 67 12.45 6.61 0.86
N LEU A 68 11.95 6.79 -0.37
CA LEU A 68 11.12 5.82 -1.05
C LEU A 68 11.91 4.53 -1.30
N LYS A 69 11.44 3.39 -0.81
CA LYS A 69 12.12 2.11 -0.99
C LYS A 69 11.79 1.47 -2.35
N PRO A 70 12.57 0.45 -2.76
CA PRO A 70 12.20 -0.37 -3.90
C PRO A 70 10.84 -1.05 -3.70
N TYR A 71 10.04 -1.06 -4.76
CA TYR A 71 8.75 -1.73 -4.78
C TYR A 71 8.93 -3.22 -4.97
N LYS A 72 8.30 -4.02 -4.10
CA LYS A 72 8.21 -5.48 -4.24
C LYS A 72 6.98 -5.79 -5.07
N THR A 73 7.20 -6.14 -6.33
CA THR A 73 6.13 -6.22 -7.34
C THR A 73 5.21 -7.43 -7.17
N ALA A 74 5.75 -8.59 -6.76
CA ALA A 74 5.01 -9.86 -6.74
C ALA A 74 3.63 -9.83 -6.07
N GLY A 75 3.49 -9.10 -4.95
CA GLY A 75 2.20 -8.97 -4.26
C GLY A 75 1.22 -8.09 -5.04
N THR A 76 1.70 -6.97 -5.57
CA THR A 76 0.89 -6.04 -6.38
C THR A 76 0.45 -6.70 -7.68
N LEU A 77 1.33 -7.45 -8.34
CA LEU A 77 1.01 -8.20 -9.56
C LEU A 77 -0.09 -9.22 -9.31
N ALA A 78 0.04 -10.04 -8.26
CA ALA A 78 -0.98 -11.03 -7.91
C ALA A 78 -2.34 -10.38 -7.59
N LEU A 79 -2.34 -9.18 -6.98
CA LEU A 79 -3.57 -8.42 -6.74
C LEU A 79 -4.20 -7.93 -8.05
N MET A 80 -3.39 -7.37 -8.95
CA MET A 80 -3.80 -6.83 -10.25
C MET A 80 -4.26 -7.91 -11.23
N GLU A 81 -3.70 -9.12 -11.14
CA GLU A 81 -4.15 -10.30 -11.89
C GLU A 81 -5.49 -10.81 -11.39
N ALA A 82 -5.71 -10.80 -10.07
CA ALA A 82 -6.95 -11.27 -9.46
C ALA A 82 -8.11 -10.26 -9.55
N ALA A 83 -7.82 -8.98 -9.81
CA ALA A 83 -8.79 -7.91 -9.96
C ALA A 83 -8.56 -7.11 -11.26
N PRO A 84 -8.78 -7.74 -12.43
CA PRO A 84 -8.44 -7.14 -13.72
C PRO A 84 -9.26 -5.90 -14.06
N ASP A 85 -10.49 -5.74 -13.55
CA ASP A 85 -11.35 -4.61 -13.92
C ASP A 85 -11.21 -3.40 -12.96
N LEU A 86 -10.43 -3.53 -11.89
CA LEU A 86 -10.27 -2.45 -10.91
C LEU A 86 -9.11 -1.52 -11.27
N ALA A 87 -9.42 -0.24 -11.46
CA ALA A 87 -8.42 0.79 -11.72
C ALA A 87 -7.36 0.89 -10.60
N VAL A 88 -6.12 1.18 -10.99
CA VAL A 88 -5.03 1.44 -10.04
C VAL A 88 -4.95 2.94 -9.79
N VAL A 89 -5.09 3.36 -8.54
CA VAL A 89 -4.96 4.77 -8.15
C VAL A 89 -3.64 4.96 -7.41
N PRO A 90 -2.65 5.68 -7.99
CA PRO A 90 -1.40 5.94 -7.30
C PRO A 90 -1.60 7.00 -6.20
N VAL A 91 -1.02 6.75 -5.02
CA VAL A 91 -1.11 7.67 -3.87
C VAL A 91 0.29 7.91 -3.30
N ALA A 92 0.67 9.18 -3.19
CA ALA A 92 1.89 9.62 -2.57
C ALA A 92 1.60 10.13 -1.15
N VAL A 93 2.45 9.78 -0.18
CA VAL A 93 2.31 10.21 1.23
C VAL A 93 3.67 10.63 1.78
N ASP A 94 3.72 11.77 2.47
CA ASP A 94 4.93 12.26 3.16
C ASP A 94 4.65 12.67 4.62
N GLY A 95 5.72 12.75 5.41
CA GLY A 95 5.69 13.17 6.81
C GLY A 95 5.35 12.06 7.80
N GLY A 96 4.73 10.97 7.34
CA GLY A 96 4.40 9.82 8.20
C GLY A 96 5.62 9.22 8.90
N TRP A 97 6.79 9.20 8.25
CA TRP A 97 8.04 8.70 8.84
C TRP A 97 8.55 9.58 10.00
N ILE A 98 8.23 10.88 10.01
CA ILE A 98 8.55 11.81 11.10
C ILE A 98 7.58 11.59 12.25
N ALA A 99 6.28 11.56 11.96
CA ALA A 99 5.25 11.32 12.97
C ALA A 99 5.46 9.97 13.70
N MET A 100 5.92 8.97 12.96
CA MET A 100 6.19 7.64 13.48
C MET A 100 7.61 7.43 14.04
N ARG A 101 8.49 8.44 13.99
CA ARG A 101 9.89 8.32 14.42
C ARG A 101 10.01 7.81 15.87
N HIS A 102 9.09 8.24 16.73
CA HIS A 102 9.00 7.84 18.13
C HIS A 102 7.75 7.00 18.42
N ASN A 103 7.31 6.18 17.44
CA ASN A 103 6.09 5.37 17.56
C ASN A 103 4.85 6.20 17.96
N PHE A 104 4.71 7.39 17.36
CA PHE A 104 3.70 8.41 17.64
C PHE A 104 3.82 9.14 18.99
N LEU A 105 4.83 8.89 19.84
CA LEU A 105 4.94 9.51 21.16
C LEU A 105 6.39 9.90 21.52
N PRO A 106 6.74 11.21 21.60
CA PRO A 106 5.96 12.36 21.14
C PRO A 106 5.98 12.48 19.60
N VAL A 107 4.90 13.00 19.01
CA VAL A 107 4.93 13.47 17.62
C VAL A 107 5.68 14.80 17.59
N PRO A 108 6.77 14.94 16.82
CA PRO A 108 7.50 16.20 16.75
C PRO A 108 6.59 17.36 16.32
N PHE A 109 6.66 18.48 17.05
CA PHE A 109 5.88 19.68 16.72
C PHE A 109 6.22 20.17 15.31
N GLY A 110 5.21 20.63 14.57
CA GLY A 110 5.37 21.09 13.19
C GLY A 110 5.48 19.98 12.14
N THR A 111 5.23 18.70 12.50
CA THR A 111 5.20 17.61 11.52
C THR A 111 4.09 17.83 10.50
N ARG A 112 4.48 18.09 9.23
CA ARG A 112 3.53 18.21 8.10
C ARG A 112 3.26 16.84 7.50
N LEU A 113 1.99 16.45 7.45
CA LEU A 113 1.53 15.27 6.72
C LEU A 113 0.99 15.73 5.37
N ARG A 114 1.50 15.12 4.29
CA ARG A 114 1.09 15.45 2.91
C ARG A 114 0.59 14.19 2.22
N MET A 115 -0.44 14.33 1.41
CA MET A 115 -0.97 13.25 0.58
C MET A 115 -1.35 13.82 -0.78
N ARG A 116 -1.01 13.09 -1.85
CA ARG A 116 -1.46 13.37 -3.21
C ARG A 116 -2.06 12.09 -3.78
N ILE A 117 -3.27 12.21 -4.30
CA ILE A 117 -3.97 11.14 -4.99
C ILE A 117 -3.85 11.45 -6.48
N GLY A 118 -3.36 10.49 -7.27
CA GLY A 118 -3.23 10.63 -8.71
C GLY A 118 -4.49 10.22 -9.44
N GLU A 119 -4.47 10.40 -10.75
CA GLU A 119 -5.56 9.95 -11.62
C GLU A 119 -5.68 8.42 -11.61
N PRO A 120 -6.91 7.87 -11.68
CA PRO A 120 -7.10 6.44 -11.84
C PRO A 120 -6.50 5.93 -13.15
N ILE A 121 -5.66 4.90 -13.07
CA ILE A 121 -5.11 4.20 -14.22
C ILE A 121 -6.10 3.08 -14.57
N PRO A 122 -6.87 3.21 -15.68
CA PRO A 122 -7.78 2.16 -16.10
C PRO A 122 -7.00 0.91 -16.52
N ARG A 123 -7.66 -0.25 -16.42
CA ARG A 123 -7.06 -1.54 -16.72
C ARG A 123 -7.51 -2.03 -18.08
N THR A 124 -6.60 -2.64 -18.83
CA THR A 124 -6.89 -3.22 -20.15
C THR A 124 -6.29 -4.60 -20.29
N GLU A 125 -6.92 -5.45 -21.09
CA GLU A 125 -6.37 -6.78 -21.40
C GLU A 125 -4.98 -6.68 -22.06
N GLY A 126 -4.04 -7.53 -21.65
CA GLY A 126 -2.69 -7.57 -22.19
C GLY A 126 -1.75 -6.43 -21.76
N GLU A 127 -2.17 -5.59 -20.80
CA GLU A 127 -1.34 -4.49 -20.30
C GLU A 127 -0.06 -4.95 -19.60
N ASP A 128 0.97 -4.10 -19.65
CA ASP A 128 2.19 -4.26 -18.86
C ASP A 128 1.95 -3.80 -17.41
N ARG A 129 1.67 -4.76 -16.53
CA ARG A 129 1.38 -4.50 -15.11
C ARG A 129 2.59 -3.95 -14.37
N GLU A 130 3.80 -4.39 -14.73
CA GLU A 130 5.04 -3.87 -14.19
C GLU A 130 5.23 -2.40 -14.56
N ALA A 131 4.91 -2.01 -15.79
CA ALA A 131 4.95 -0.61 -16.22
C ALA A 131 4.02 0.28 -15.37
N ILE A 132 2.81 -0.20 -15.06
CA ILE A 132 1.85 0.50 -14.18
C ILE A 132 2.39 0.66 -12.76
N ILE A 133 3.05 -0.38 -12.22
CA ILE A 133 3.70 -0.29 -10.90
C ILE A 133 4.83 0.75 -10.93
N GLN A 134 5.61 0.80 -12.01
CA GLN A 134 6.67 1.80 -12.17
C GLN A 134 6.11 3.21 -12.35
N GLU A 135 4.99 3.37 -13.05
CA GLU A 135 4.28 4.64 -13.18
C GLU A 135 3.81 5.15 -11.82
N ALA A 136 3.15 4.30 -11.04
CA ALA A 136 2.74 4.63 -9.68
C ALA A 136 3.93 5.00 -8.77
N ARG A 137 5.08 4.35 -8.97
CA ARG A 137 6.33 4.70 -8.28
C ARG A 137 6.86 6.06 -8.70
N ARG A 138 6.90 6.36 -10.01
CA ARG A 138 7.31 7.67 -10.53
C ARG A 138 6.42 8.79 -10.00
N PHE A 139 5.11 8.57 -9.98
CA PHE A 139 4.16 9.52 -9.41
C PHE A 139 4.47 9.83 -7.94
N ALA A 140 4.71 8.80 -7.12
CA ALA A 140 5.08 8.98 -5.73
C ALA A 140 6.41 9.72 -5.57
N ASP A 141 7.42 9.36 -6.35
CA ASP A 141 8.74 9.98 -6.31
C ASP A 141 8.72 11.46 -6.73
N GLN A 142 7.96 11.81 -7.76
CA GLN A 142 7.74 13.19 -8.20
C GLN A 142 7.05 14.01 -7.11
N ALA A 143 5.97 13.50 -6.53
CA ALA A 143 5.27 14.19 -5.45
C ALA A 143 6.18 14.42 -4.23
N LEU A 144 6.97 13.42 -3.82
CA LEU A 144 7.94 13.54 -2.74
C LEU A 144 9.03 14.57 -3.05
N THR A 145 9.52 14.60 -4.29
CA THR A 145 10.56 15.52 -4.72
C THR A 145 10.04 16.96 -4.74
N GLU A 146 8.86 17.21 -5.30
CA GLU A 146 8.25 18.55 -5.28
C GLU A 146 8.06 19.06 -3.86
N TRP A 147 7.46 18.25 -2.98
CA TRP A 147 7.20 18.64 -1.60
C TRP A 147 8.45 18.97 -0.80
N ARG A 148 9.54 18.24 -1.02
CA ARG A 148 10.79 18.42 -0.28
C ARG A 148 11.73 19.42 -0.95
N GLY A 149 11.61 19.62 -2.26
CA GLY A 149 12.32 20.66 -3.00
C GLY A 149 11.79 22.07 -2.74
N ILE A 150 10.52 22.20 -2.35
CA ILE A 150 9.92 23.47 -1.86
C ILE A 150 10.49 23.86 -0.47
N GLU A 151 11.12 22.93 0.25
CA GLU A 151 11.68 23.16 1.60
C GLU A 151 13.20 23.39 1.60
N ALA A 152 13.82 23.51 0.42
CA ALA A 152 15.26 23.77 0.22
C ALA A 152 15.59 25.25 -0.04
#